data_AF-A0A950MUK8-F1
#
_entry.id   AF-A0A950MUK8-F1
#
_cell.length_a   1.000
_cell.length_b   1.000
_cell.length_c   1.000
_cell.angle_alpha   90.00
_cell.angle_beta   90.00
_cell.angle_gamma   90.00
#
_symmetry.space_group_name_H-M   'P 1'
#
loop_
_entity.id
_entity.type
_entity.pdbx_description
1 polymer ?
#
loop_
_entity_poly.entity_id
_entity_poly.type
_entity_poly.pdbx_seq_one_letter_code
_entity_poly.pdbx_strand_id
1 'polypeptide(L)'
;MAWSASDSSVSKREYLRAGETVNHWQNMVTIIRYNDLSSIRQVIPRYFATIQPYLGSDAHPQWVTPKHALHKEAMATRLVLSAPDNSESEYVVAYFFSNGQKPAYAIIFSQHIPLPYGTPTMAQYGRWLDDMQAIRP
;
A
#
# COMPACT_ATOMS: atom_id res chain seq x y z
N MET A 1 3.33 -10.19 14.45
CA MET A 1 2.10 -9.83 15.19
C MET A 1 1.03 -9.43 14.16
N ALA A 2 -0.26 -9.57 14.45
CA ALA A 2 -1.32 -9.15 13.53
C ALA A 2 -2.35 -8.26 14.24
N TRP A 3 -2.66 -7.11 13.64
CA TRP A 3 -3.77 -6.24 14.05
C TRP A 3 -4.90 -6.34 13.02
N SER A 4 -6.15 -6.17 13.44
CA SER A 4 -7.29 -6.22 12.52
C SER A 4 -8.42 -5.27 12.92
N ALA A 5 -9.04 -4.66 11.92
CA ALA A 5 -10.30 -3.94 12.05
C ALA A 5 -11.26 -4.38 10.94
N SER A 6 -12.56 -4.31 11.20
CA SER A 6 -13.57 -4.64 10.20
C SER A 6 -14.88 -3.91 10.45
N ASP A 7 -15.53 -3.51 9.36
CA ASP A 7 -16.93 -3.11 9.31
C ASP A 7 -17.69 -3.94 8.25
N SER A 8 -18.94 -3.60 7.95
CA SER A 8 -19.76 -4.31 6.98
C SER A 8 -19.22 -4.25 5.54
N SER A 9 -18.50 -3.18 5.20
CA SER A 9 -17.96 -2.90 3.88
C SER A 9 -16.49 -3.30 3.69
N VAL A 10 -15.67 -3.21 4.75
CA VAL A 10 -14.22 -3.42 4.67
C VAL A 10 -13.72 -4.26 5.83
N SER A 11 -12.79 -5.17 5.55
CA SER A 11 -11.94 -5.79 6.57
C SER A 11 -10.48 -5.48 6.28
N LYS A 12 -9.77 -4.93 7.27
CA LYS A 12 -8.35 -4.57 7.21
C LYS A 12 -7.57 -5.44 8.19
N ARG A 13 -6.46 -6.01 7.74
CA ARG A 13 -5.50 -6.75 8.59
C ARG A 13 -4.09 -6.26 8.32
N GLU A 14 -3.33 -6.05 9.38
CA GLU A 14 -1.94 -5.57 9.32
C GLU A 14 -1.02 -6.60 9.95
N TYR A 15 0.03 -6.97 9.24
CA TYR A 15 1.02 -7.97 9.63
C TYR A 15 2.37 -7.30 9.82
N LEU A 16 2.96 -7.51 10.99
CA LEU A 16 4.22 -6.90 11.43
C LEU A 16 5.20 -7.98 11.89
N ARG A 17 6.51 -7.69 11.90
CA ARG A 17 7.51 -8.60 12.47
C ARG A 17 7.33 -8.74 13.98
N ALA A 18 7.98 -9.73 14.57
CA ALA A 18 7.99 -9.89 16.02
C ALA A 18 8.71 -8.69 16.67
N GLY A 19 8.09 -8.09 17.69
CA GLY A 19 8.61 -6.91 18.38
C GLY A 19 8.18 -5.56 17.79
N GLU A 20 7.58 -5.54 16.60
CA GLU A 20 7.04 -4.32 15.99
C GLU A 20 5.56 -4.08 16.37
N THR A 21 5.12 -2.82 16.25
CA THR A 21 3.73 -2.39 16.48
C THR A 21 3.24 -1.52 15.33
N VAL A 22 1.93 -1.29 15.24
CA VAL A 22 1.34 -0.37 14.24
C VAL A 22 1.80 1.07 14.37
N ASN A 23 2.43 1.45 15.49
CA ASN A 23 3.01 2.78 15.71
C ASN A 23 4.54 2.78 15.59
N HIS A 24 5.17 1.61 15.47
CA HIS A 24 6.61 1.46 15.39
C HIS A 24 6.95 0.20 14.60
N TRP A 25 7.14 0.35 13.29
CA TRP A 25 7.44 -0.72 12.35
C TRP A 25 8.55 -0.32 11.40
N GLN A 26 9.34 -1.28 10.93
CA GLN A 26 10.22 -1.08 9.79
C GLN A 26 9.56 -1.57 8.49
N ASN A 27 8.79 -2.66 8.57
CA ASN A 27 8.05 -3.23 7.44
C ASN A 27 6.67 -3.69 7.88
N MET A 28 5.66 -3.43 7.07
CA MET A 28 4.29 -3.86 7.34
C MET A 28 3.62 -4.35 6.06
N VAL A 29 2.81 -5.40 6.19
CA VAL A 29 1.91 -5.85 5.12
C VAL A 29 0.48 -5.61 5.56
N THR A 30 -0.26 -4.83 4.80
CA THR A 30 -1.67 -4.56 5.05
C THR A 30 -2.52 -5.22 3.98
N ILE A 31 -3.50 -6.02 4.40
CA ILE A 31 -4.49 -6.63 3.51
C ILE A 31 -5.82 -5.95 3.76
N ILE A 32 -6.39 -5.34 2.72
CA ILE A 32 -7.72 -4.76 2.74
C ILE A 32 -8.63 -5.60 1.85
N ARG A 33 -9.68 -6.15 2.44
CA ARG A 33 -10.77 -6.87 1.77
C ARG A 33 -11.97 -5.94 1.68
N TYR A 34 -12.38 -5.59 0.47
CA TYR A 34 -13.57 -4.80 0.20
C TYR A 34 -14.75 -5.74 -0.04
N ASN A 35 -15.58 -5.92 0.99
CA ASN A 35 -16.69 -6.87 1.01
C ASN A 35 -17.82 -6.47 0.04
N ASP A 36 -17.96 -5.17 -0.23
CA ASP A 36 -19.02 -4.57 -1.04
C ASP A 36 -18.60 -4.29 -2.49
N LEU A 37 -17.33 -4.46 -2.84
CA LEU A 37 -16.77 -4.15 -4.17
C LEU A 37 -16.38 -5.43 -4.95
N SER A 38 -16.53 -5.39 -6.27
CA SER A 38 -16.21 -6.51 -7.17
C SER A 38 -15.23 -6.15 -8.27
N SER A 39 -14.81 -4.89 -8.39
CA SER A 39 -13.93 -4.41 -9.46
C SER A 39 -12.80 -3.55 -8.93
N ILE A 40 -11.62 -3.69 -9.52
CA ILE A 40 -10.47 -2.81 -9.26
C ILE A 40 -10.77 -1.33 -9.55
N ARG A 41 -11.67 -1.04 -10.50
CA ARG A 41 -12.10 0.33 -10.84
C ARG A 41 -12.85 1.01 -9.69
N GLN A 42 -13.40 0.22 -8.76
CA GLN A 42 -14.07 0.72 -7.57
C GLN A 42 -13.11 0.75 -6.36
N VAL A 43 -12.26 -0.27 -6.24
CA VAL A 43 -11.29 -0.40 -5.14
C VAL A 43 -10.27 0.74 -5.17
N ILE A 44 -9.69 1.03 -6.33
CA ILE A 44 -8.62 2.02 -6.48
C ILE A 44 -9.08 3.41 -5.96
N PRO A 45 -10.19 4.00 -6.45
CA PRO A 45 -10.67 5.28 -5.93
C PRO A 45 -10.94 5.26 -4.42
N ARG A 46 -11.49 4.15 -3.90
CA ARG A 46 -11.80 4.04 -2.47
C ARG A 46 -10.54 3.99 -1.60
N TYR A 47 -9.51 3.28 -2.05
CA TYR A 47 -8.20 3.31 -1.42
C TYR A 47 -7.60 4.72 -1.42
N PHE A 48 -7.60 5.39 -2.58
CA PHE A 48 -7.06 6.74 -2.70
C PHE A 48 -7.78 7.77 -1.83
N ALA A 49 -9.09 7.67 -1.68
CA ALA A 49 -9.85 8.52 -0.77
C ALA A 49 -9.41 8.34 0.70
N THR A 50 -9.00 7.12 1.10
CA THR A 50 -8.48 6.86 2.46
C THR A 50 -7.09 7.46 2.66
N ILE A 51 -6.22 7.35 1.66
CA ILE A 51 -4.82 7.78 1.80
C ILE A 51 -4.57 9.24 1.43
N GLN A 52 -5.56 9.93 0.83
CA GLN A 52 -5.46 11.32 0.40
C GLN A 52 -4.88 12.27 1.46
N PRO A 53 -5.24 12.20 2.76
CA PRO A 53 -4.68 13.08 3.78
C PRO A 53 -3.17 12.90 4.02
N TYR A 54 -2.60 11.78 3.59
CA TYR A 54 -1.20 11.40 3.79
C TYR A 54 -0.35 11.53 2.53
N LEU A 55 -0.97 11.85 1.38
CA LEU A 55 -0.24 12.10 0.15
C LEU A 55 0.41 13.48 0.22
N GLY A 56 1.74 13.51 0.26
CA GLY A 56 2.49 14.75 0.09
C GLY A 56 2.23 15.39 -1.28
N SER A 57 2.44 16.70 -1.39
CA SER A 57 2.18 17.48 -2.62
C SER A 57 2.90 16.92 -3.85
N ASP A 58 4.09 16.34 -3.66
CA ASP A 58 4.93 15.79 -4.72
C ASP A 58 4.86 14.25 -4.81
N ALA A 59 4.08 13.61 -3.94
CA ALA A 59 3.95 12.15 -3.86
C ALA A 59 2.86 11.65 -4.82
N HIS A 60 3.09 11.79 -6.12
CA HIS A 60 2.16 11.26 -7.11
C HIS A 60 2.29 9.73 -7.26
N PRO A 61 1.16 8.99 -7.30
CA PRO A 61 1.20 7.55 -7.49
C PRO A 61 1.79 7.22 -8.85
N GLN A 62 2.73 6.28 -8.90
CA GLN A 62 3.29 5.79 -10.15
C GLN A 62 2.76 4.38 -10.38
N TRP A 63 1.92 4.25 -11.41
CA TRP A 63 1.31 2.99 -11.79
C TRP A 63 2.33 2.04 -12.39
N VAL A 64 2.23 0.78 -11.99
CA VAL A 64 3.12 -0.28 -12.42
C VAL A 64 2.30 -1.51 -12.80
N THR A 65 2.69 -2.16 -13.89
CA THR A 65 2.02 -3.36 -14.38
C THR A 65 2.69 -4.59 -13.77
N PRO A 66 1.97 -5.42 -12.97
CA PRO A 66 2.58 -6.60 -12.38
C PRO A 66 2.92 -7.65 -13.44
N LYS A 67 4.18 -8.12 -13.50
CA LYS A 67 4.67 -9.04 -14.55
C LYS A 67 4.18 -10.49 -14.39
N HIS A 68 3.86 -10.89 -13.16
CA HIS A 68 3.38 -12.24 -12.82
C HIS A 68 2.00 -12.17 -12.16
N ALA A 69 1.14 -11.29 -12.66
CA ALA A 69 -0.21 -11.14 -12.16
C ALA A 69 -0.98 -12.47 -12.25
N LEU A 70 -1.39 -13.00 -11.09
CA LEU A 70 -2.31 -14.14 -11.03
C LEU A 70 -3.72 -13.78 -11.50
N HIS A 71 -4.04 -12.48 -11.56
CA HIS A 71 -5.34 -11.96 -11.96
C HIS A 71 -5.20 -11.03 -13.16
N LYS A 72 -6.03 -11.25 -14.19
CA LYS A 72 -6.00 -10.49 -15.45
C LYS A 72 -6.17 -8.98 -15.26
N GLU A 73 -6.90 -8.57 -14.23
CA GLU A 73 -7.15 -7.17 -13.91
C GLU A 73 -6.32 -6.67 -12.72
N ALA A 74 -5.20 -7.32 -12.38
CA ALA A 74 -4.36 -6.82 -11.31
C ALA A 74 -3.68 -5.51 -11.72
N MET A 75 -3.65 -4.55 -10.79
CA MET A 75 -2.93 -3.30 -10.94
C MET A 75 -2.09 -3.04 -9.71
N ALA A 76 -0.95 -2.38 -9.87
CA ALA A 76 -0.18 -1.92 -8.73
C ALA A 76 0.22 -0.46 -8.89
N THR A 77 0.46 0.20 -7.77
CA THR A 77 0.99 1.57 -7.75
C THR A 77 1.98 1.71 -6.62
N ARG A 78 2.94 2.60 -6.81
CA ARG A 78 3.96 2.96 -5.83
C ARG A 78 3.79 4.43 -5.44
N LEU A 79 3.95 4.75 -4.15
CA LEU A 79 3.80 6.09 -3.61
C LEU A 79 4.55 6.24 -2.27
N VAL A 80 4.72 7.48 -1.81
CA VAL A 80 5.13 7.80 -0.44
C VAL A 80 3.92 8.34 0.32
N LEU A 81 3.72 7.88 1.54
CA LEU A 81 2.76 8.44 2.49
C LEU A 81 3.51 9.07 3.65
N SER A 82 3.08 10.25 4.08
CA SER A 82 3.67 10.98 5.19
C SER A 82 2.58 11.36 6.19
N ALA A 83 2.91 11.29 7.48
CA ALA A 83 2.04 11.86 8.50
C ALA A 83 1.85 13.37 8.24
N PRO A 84 0.70 13.98 8.58
CA PRO A 84 0.45 15.40 8.33
C PRO A 84 1.46 16.35 8.98
N ASP A 85 2.10 15.92 10.08
CA ASP A 85 3.14 16.65 10.80
C ASP A 85 4.57 16.28 10.32
N ASN A 86 4.69 15.42 9.30
CA ASN A 86 5.93 14.85 8.79
C ASN A 86 6.78 14.10 9.84
N SER A 87 6.18 13.69 10.95
CA SER A 87 6.88 12.90 11.99
C SER A 87 7.28 11.51 11.48
N GLU A 88 6.50 10.96 10.56
CA GLU A 88 6.68 9.63 10.00
C GLU A 88 6.43 9.62 8.50
N SER A 89 7.12 8.74 7.78
CA SER A 89 6.88 8.51 6.36
C SER A 89 7.12 7.06 5.99
N GLU A 90 6.36 6.58 5.01
CA GLU A 90 6.47 5.23 4.49
C GLU A 90 6.46 5.22 2.96
N TYR A 91 7.29 4.34 2.41
CA TYR A 91 7.20 3.96 1.03
C TYR A 91 6.20 2.82 0.89
N VAL A 92 5.27 2.96 -0.04
CA VAL A 92 4.13 2.05 -0.20
C VAL A 92 4.06 1.50 -1.61
N VAL A 93 3.88 0.19 -1.70
CA VAL A 93 3.42 -0.51 -2.90
C VAL A 93 2.04 -1.09 -2.63
N ALA A 94 1.05 -0.59 -3.35
CA ALA A 94 -0.32 -1.07 -3.29
C ALA A 94 -0.64 -1.93 -4.51
N TYR A 95 -0.97 -3.20 -4.28
CA TYR A 95 -1.37 -4.18 -5.28
C TYR A 95 -2.87 -4.46 -5.17
N PHE A 96 -3.61 -4.20 -6.23
CA PHE A 96 -5.07 -4.36 -6.30
C PHE A 96 -5.42 -5.51 -7.21
N PHE A 97 -6.40 -6.32 -6.82
CA PHE A 97 -6.92 -7.38 -7.66
C PHE A 97 -8.38 -7.70 -7.36
N SER A 98 -9.04 -8.25 -8.37
CA SER A 98 -10.38 -8.82 -8.29
C SER A 98 -10.49 -9.99 -9.27
N ASN A 99 -11.44 -10.88 -9.03
CA ASN A 99 -11.86 -11.94 -9.95
C ASN A 99 -13.19 -11.63 -10.65
N GLY A 100 -13.65 -10.37 -10.61
CA GLY A 100 -14.94 -9.93 -11.16
C GLY A 100 -16.14 -10.23 -10.26
N GLN A 101 -15.91 -10.83 -9.09
CA GLN A 101 -16.90 -11.07 -8.05
C GLN A 101 -16.47 -10.40 -6.74
N LYS A 102 -17.40 -10.28 -5.78
CA LYS A 102 -17.06 -9.85 -4.43
C LYS A 102 -16.36 -10.99 -3.69
N PRO A 103 -15.39 -10.71 -2.81
CA PRO A 103 -14.80 -9.40 -2.53
C PRO A 103 -13.64 -9.06 -3.49
N ALA A 104 -13.35 -7.78 -3.62
CA ALA A 104 -12.10 -7.29 -4.22
C ALA A 104 -11.07 -6.95 -3.12
N TYR A 105 -9.79 -6.86 -3.50
CA TYR A 105 -8.69 -6.79 -2.53
C TYR A 105 -7.65 -5.72 -2.88
N ALA A 106 -7.01 -5.19 -1.83
CA ALA A 106 -5.74 -4.49 -1.90
C ALA A 106 -4.73 -5.13 -0.93
N ILE A 107 -3.51 -5.38 -1.40
CA ILE A 107 -2.36 -5.78 -0.56
C ILE A 107 -1.35 -4.66 -0.63
N ILE A 108 -1.02 -4.10 0.53
CA ILE A 108 -0.15 -2.95 0.68
C ILE A 108 1.13 -3.42 1.36
N PHE A 109 2.26 -3.17 0.73
CA PHE A 109 3.58 -3.36 1.32
C PHE A 109 4.11 -1.99 1.70
N SER A 110 4.34 -1.80 3.00
CA SER A 110 4.86 -0.55 3.55
C SER A 110 6.26 -0.76 4.12
N GLN A 111 7.18 0.13 3.76
CA GLN A 111 8.49 0.23 4.39
C GLN A 111 8.65 1.61 5.02
N HIS A 112 8.97 1.62 6.31
CA HIS A 112 9.22 2.86 7.04
C HIS A 112 10.49 3.57 6.56
N ILE A 113 10.43 4.90 6.46
CA ILE A 113 11.52 5.77 6.02
C ILE A 113 12.16 6.41 7.25
N PRO A 114 13.37 5.97 7.67
CA PRO A 114 14.02 6.55 8.84
C PRO A 114 14.46 8.02 8.57
N LEU A 115 13.91 8.96 9.35
CA LEU A 115 14.37 10.35 9.44
C LEU A 115 15.75 10.39 10.14
N PRO A 116 16.73 11.24 9.72
CA PRO A 116 16.56 12.64 9.33
C PRO A 116 16.95 12.93 7.86
N TYR A 117 16.73 12.00 6.94
CA TYR A 117 17.21 12.12 5.57
C TYR A 117 16.25 12.89 4.64
N GLY A 118 16.17 14.21 4.82
CA GLY A 118 15.55 15.14 3.85
C GLY A 118 14.08 14.83 3.52
N THR A 119 13.57 15.43 2.43
CA THR A 119 12.24 15.13 1.92
C THR A 119 12.20 13.71 1.36
N PRO A 120 11.31 12.82 1.85
CA PRO A 120 11.17 11.48 1.31
C PRO A 120 10.78 11.53 -0.17
N THR A 121 11.49 10.79 -1.03
CA THR A 121 11.18 10.72 -2.46
C THR A 121 11.08 9.28 -2.96
N MET A 122 10.28 9.08 -4.00
CA MET A 122 10.14 7.80 -4.69
C MET A 122 11.47 7.23 -5.23
N ALA A 123 12.46 8.10 -5.50
CA ALA A 123 13.75 7.73 -6.06
C ALA A 123 14.63 6.94 -5.08
N GLN A 124 14.46 7.15 -3.76
CA GLN A 124 15.27 6.51 -2.72
C GLN A 124 15.05 5.00 -2.61
N TYR A 125 13.93 4.48 -3.16
CA TYR A 125 13.49 3.10 -2.98
C TYR A 125 13.54 2.24 -4.26
N GLY A 126 14.23 2.71 -5.31
CA GLY A 126 14.40 1.94 -6.55
C GLY A 126 14.97 0.53 -6.33
N ARG A 127 15.93 0.39 -5.41
CA ARG A 127 16.55 -0.91 -5.06
C ARG A 127 15.60 -1.85 -4.34
N TRP A 128 14.73 -1.34 -3.46
CA TRP A 128 13.74 -2.18 -2.76
C TRP A 128 12.72 -2.80 -3.73
N LEU A 129 12.36 -2.07 -4.80
CA LEU A 129 11.49 -2.60 -5.86
C LEU A 129 12.15 -3.75 -6.63
N ASP A 130 13.43 -3.61 -6.96
CA ASP A 130 14.21 -4.68 -7.60
C ASP A 130 14.29 -5.91 -6.70
N ASP A 131 14.54 -5.72 -5.40
CA ASP A 131 14.61 -6.78 -4.40
C ASP A 131 13.28 -7.50 -4.19
N MET A 132 12.15 -6.79 -4.31
CA MET A 132 10.83 -7.42 -4.27
C MET A 132 10.55 -8.30 -5.49
N GLN A 133 11.33 -8.21 -6.58
CA GLN A 133 11.18 -8.94 -7.86
C GLN A 133 9.77 -8.89 -8.49
N ALA A 134 8.82 -8.18 -7.89
CA ALA A 134 7.41 -8.20 -8.23
C ALA A 134 7.04 -7.10 -9.25
N ILE A 135 7.87 -6.06 -9.34
CA ILE A 135 7.56 -4.82 -10.05
C ILE A 135 8.85 -4.28 -10.66
N ARG A 136 9.02 -4.44 -11.99
CA ARG A 136 10.00 -3.64 -12.74
C ARG A 136 9.28 -2.52 -13.47
N PRO A 137 9.85 -1.30 -13.55
CA PRO A 137 9.34 -0.25 -14.41
C PRO A 137 9.28 -0.70 -15.87
#